data_AF-A0AAV5W4S6-F1
#
_entry.id   AF-A0AAV5W4S6-F1
#
_cell.length_a   1.000
_cell.length_b   1.000
_cell.length_c   1.000
_cell.angle_alpha   90.00
_cell.angle_beta   90.00
_cell.angle_gamma   90.00
#
_symmetry.space_group_name_H-M   'P 1'
#
loop_
_entity.id
_entity.type
_entity.pdbx_description
1 polymer ?
#
loop_
_entity_poly.entity_id
_entity_poly.type
_entity_poly.pdbx_seq_one_letter_code
_entity_poly.pdbx_strand_id
1 'polypeptide(L)' 'MNRPSYGRGPSSSGQTGISDNTMGAIRRLAVNLGLSLTEAQLTALVMAIEAGADPVKLCQAIATGQRRVGGVGSSSHAV' A
#
# COMPACT_ATOMS: atom_id res chain seq x y z
N MET A 1 39.50 25.34 -18.83
CA MET A 1 38.53 25.54 -17.73
C MET A 1 38.08 24.18 -17.24
N ASN A 2 38.49 23.79 -16.02
CA ASN A 2 38.09 22.55 -15.36
C ASN A 2 36.63 22.66 -14.92
N ARG A 3 35.73 21.85 -15.48
CA ARG A 3 34.35 21.74 -14.98
C ARG A 3 34.36 20.75 -13.82
N PRO A 4 34.07 21.16 -12.57
CA PRO A 4 33.96 20.21 -11.47
C PRO A 4 32.84 19.22 -11.81
N SER A 5 33.18 17.93 -11.93
CA SER A 5 32.17 16.88 -11.98
C SER A 5 31.55 16.81 -10.60
N TYR A 6 30.47 17.57 -10.38
CA TYR A 6 29.58 17.28 -9.26
C TYR A 6 29.09 15.87 -9.50
N GLY A 7 29.55 14.97 -8.62
CA GLY A 7 29.29 13.55 -8.67
C GLY A 7 27.84 13.34 -9.10
N ARG A 8 27.71 12.58 -10.18
CA ARG A 8 26.51 11.82 -10.53
C ARG A 8 25.88 11.41 -9.21
N GLY A 9 24.79 12.08 -8.84
CA GLY A 9 24.07 11.78 -7.61
C GLY A 9 23.79 10.28 -7.58
N PRO A 10 23.71 9.67 -6.38
CA PRO A 10 23.44 8.24 -6.30
C PRO A 10 22.27 7.93 -7.21
N SER A 11 22.49 7.07 -8.19
CA SER A 11 21.40 6.45 -8.93
C SER A 11 20.58 5.74 -7.85
N SER A 12 19.49 6.35 -7.39
CA SER A 12 18.53 5.74 -6.47
C SER A 12 17.74 4.69 -7.24
N SER A 13 18.45 3.65 -7.66
CA SER A 13 17.92 2.41 -8.16
C SER A 13 17.54 1.55 -6.95
N GLY A 14 16.25 1.56 -6.60
CA GLY A 14 15.62 0.37 -6.01
C GLY A 14 15.55 0.23 -4.50
N GLN A 15 15.68 1.30 -3.70
CA GLN A 15 15.29 1.24 -2.28
C GLN A 15 13.82 1.67 -2.15
N THR A 16 12.95 0.73 -1.82
CA THR A 16 11.70 1.01 -1.12
C THR A 16 12.02 1.96 0.05
N GLY A 17 11.44 3.16 0.03
CA GLY A 17 11.87 4.31 0.83
C GLY A 17 11.38 4.31 2.27
N ILE A 18 10.65 3.29 2.69
CA ILE A 18 10.13 3.15 4.04
C ILE A 18 11.00 2.21 4.87
N SER A 19 11.46 2.71 6.02
CA SER A 19 12.21 1.92 7.00
C SER A 19 11.33 0.87 7.68
N ASP A 20 11.93 -0.23 8.13
CA ASP A 20 11.24 -1.30 8.87
C ASP A 20 10.51 -0.78 10.11
N ASN A 21 11.07 0.23 10.77
CA ASN A 21 10.45 0.89 11.93
C ASN A 21 9.15 1.62 11.55
N THR A 22 9.15 2.33 10.42
CA THR A 22 7.96 3.01 9.93
C THR A 22 6.88 2.00 9.51
N MET A 23 7.27 0.90 8.84
CA MET A 23 6.35 -0.19 8.52
C MET A 23 5.75 -0.82 9.79
N GLY A 24 6.57 -1.04 10.82
CA GLY A 24 6.12 -1.54 12.12
C GLY A 24 5.10 -0.63 12.82
N ALA A 25 5.29 0.70 12.73
CA ALA A 25 4.35 1.68 13.26
C ALA A 25 3.01 1.67 12.50
N ILE A 26 3.06 1.61 11.17
CA ILE A 26 1.87 1.53 10.31
C ILE A 26 1.05 0.27 10.62
N ARG A 27 1.72 -0.88 10.82
CA ARG A 27 1.06 -2.14 11.22
C ARG A 27 0.34 -2.02 12.56
N ARG A 28 1.00 -1.47 13.59
CA ARG A 28 0.37 -1.24 14.90
C ARG A 28 -0.84 -0.29 14.80
N LEU A 29 -0.72 0.76 13.99
CA LEU A 29 -1.81 1.71 13.77
C LEU A 29 -2.99 1.04 13.08
N ALA A 30 -2.75 0.19 12.07
CA ALA A 30 -3.80 -0.57 11.40
C ALA A 30 -4.56 -1.49 12.36
N VAL A 31 -3.85 -2.19 13.26
CA VAL A 31 -4.48 -3.03 14.29
C VAL A 31 -5.31 -2.19 15.26
N ASN A 32 -4.77 -1.07 15.75
CA ASN A 32 -5.47 -0.19 16.70
C ASN A 32 -6.73 0.44 16.11
N LEU A 33 -6.74 0.69 14.79
CA LEU A 33 -7.90 1.21 14.07
C LEU A 33 -8.88 0.10 13.63
N GLY A 34 -8.58 -1.18 13.94
CA GLY A 34 -9.42 -2.31 13.55
C GLY A 34 -9.45 -2.57 12.04
N LEU A 35 -8.43 -2.14 11.29
CA LEU A 35 -8.36 -2.40 9.86
C LEU A 35 -8.14 -3.89 9.63
N SER A 36 -9.08 -4.55 8.95
CA SER A 36 -8.99 -5.97 8.58
C SER A 36 -8.09 -6.19 7.35
N LEU A 37 -6.87 -5.64 7.38
CA LEU A 37 -5.88 -5.81 6.32
C LEU A 37 -4.81 -6.80 6.78
N THR A 38 -4.48 -7.76 5.92
CA THR A 38 -3.34 -8.66 6.17
C THR A 38 -2.02 -7.91 6.06
N GLU A 39 -0.97 -8.49 6.64
CA GLU A 39 0.38 -7.92 6.57
C GLU A 39 0.85 -7.69 5.11
N ALA A 40 0.55 -8.65 4.23
CA ALA A 40 0.86 -8.54 2.80
C ALA A 40 0.07 -7.41 2.12
N GLN A 41 -1.21 -7.22 2.48
CA GLN A 41 -2.04 -6.15 1.93
C GLN A 41 -1.57 -4.76 2.40
N LEU A 42 -1.20 -4.61 3.66
CA LEU A 42 -0.58 -3.39 4.19
C LEU A 42 0.73 -3.08 3.49
N THR A 43 1.57 -4.09 3.29
CA THR A 43 2.85 -3.94 2.59
C THR A 43 2.64 -3.50 1.14
N ALA A 44 1.70 -4.12 0.42
CA ALA A 44 1.36 -3.75 -0.95
C ALA A 44 0.77 -2.34 -1.05
N LEU A 45 -0.08 -1.94 -0.10
CA LEU A 45 -0.64 -0.59 -0.03
C LEU A 45 0.47 0.46 0.09
N VAL A 46 1.39 0.23 1.01
CA VAL A 46 2.53 1.12 1.25
C VAL A 46 3.41 1.22 0.00
N MET A 47 3.77 0.09 -0.62
CA MET A 47 4.56 0.07 -1.86
C MET A 47 3.86 0.80 -3.02
N ALA A 48 2.54 0.67 -3.13
CA ALA A 48 1.78 1.38 -4.16
C ALA A 48 1.83 2.90 -3.96
N ILE A 49 1.71 3.37 -2.70
CA ILE A 49 1.85 4.79 -2.36
C ILE A 49 3.26 5.29 -2.68
N GLU A 50 4.31 4.52 -2.35
CA GLU A 50 5.69 4.87 -2.70
C GLU A 50 5.93 4.94 -4.22
N ALA A 51 5.22 4.12 -5.00
CA ALA A 51 5.24 4.16 -6.45
C ALA A 51 4.47 5.36 -7.05
N GLY A 52 3.88 6.22 -6.22
CA GLY A 52 3.17 7.43 -6.64
C GLY A 52 1.66 7.23 -6.86
N ALA A 53 1.10 6.11 -6.42
CA ALA A 53 -0.35 5.93 -6.46
C ALA A 53 -1.06 6.82 -5.43
N ASP A 54 -2.23 7.31 -5.81
CA ASP A 54 -3.04 8.17 -4.94
C ASP A 54 -3.63 7.37 -3.77
N PRO A 55 -3.33 7.73 -2.51
CA PRO A 55 -3.74 6.97 -1.33
C PRO A 55 -5.27 6.97 -1.14
N VAL A 56 -5.96 8.04 -1.53
CA VAL A 56 -7.43 8.13 -1.42
C VAL A 56 -8.09 7.14 -2.37
N LYS A 57 -7.63 7.09 -3.62
CA LYS A 57 -8.11 6.13 -4.63
C LYS A 57 -7.79 4.69 -4.25
N LEU A 58 -6.62 4.42 -3.67
CA LEU A 58 -6.29 3.07 -3.17
C LEU A 58 -7.21 2.64 -2.03
N CYS A 59 -7.44 3.50 -1.05
CA CYS A 59 -8.39 3.21 0.04
C CYS A 59 -9.81 2.98 -0.49
N GLN A 60 -10.26 3.78 -1.45
CA GLN A 60 -11.55 3.57 -2.12
C GLN A 60 -11.58 2.22 -2.86
N ALA A 61 -10.53 1.86 -3.60
CA ALA A 61 -10.44 0.60 -4.31
C ALA A 61 -10.49 -0.60 -3.35
N ILE A 62 -9.80 -0.52 -2.21
CA ILE A 62 -9.83 -1.55 -1.17
C ILE A 62 -11.23 -1.66 -0.56
N ALA A 63 -11.86 -0.55 -0.18
CA ALA A 63 -13.21 -0.55 0.38
C ALA A 63 -14.26 -1.11 -0.62
N THR A 64 -14.10 -0.80 -1.91
CA THR A 64 -15.00 -1.26 -2.97
C THR A 64 -14.75 -2.72 -3.33
N GLY A 65 -13.49 -3.17 -3.32
CA GLY A 65 -13.09 -4.55 -3.57
C GLY A 65 -13.56 -5.51 -2.46
N GLN A 66 -13.42 -5.11 -1.20
CA GLN A 66 -13.94 -5.87 -0.05
C GLN A 66 -15.46 -6.07 -0.13
N ARG A 67 -16.20 -5.07 -0.63
CA ARG A 67 -17.65 -5.16 -0.83
C ARG A 67 -18.07 -6.18 -1.90
N ARG A 68 -17.21 -6.49 -2.88
CA ARG A 68 -17.49 -7.49 -3.92
C ARG A 68 -17.18 -8.91 -3.47
N VAL A 69 -16.17 -9.10 -2.61
CA VAL A 69 -15.78 -10.42 -2.09
C VAL A 69 -16.75 -10.94 -1.03
N GLY A 70 -17.41 -10.06 -0.26
CA GLY A 70 -18.48 -10.42 0.67
C GLY A 70 -19.86 -10.66 0.04
N GLY A 71 -19.99 -10.53 -1.29
CA GLY A 71 -21.27 -10.58 -2.02
C GLY A 71 -21.60 -11.93 -2.65
N VAL A 72 -21.00 -13.03 -2.20
CA VAL A 72 -21.38 -14.40 -2.65
C VAL A 72 -22.34 -14.99 -1.62
N GLY A 73 -23.50 -14.36 -1.47
CA GLY A 73 -24.53 -14.71 -0.50
C GLY A 73 -25.90 -14.78 -1.15
N SER A 74 -26.30 -15.99 -1.51
CA SER A 74 -27.68 -16.47 -1.56
C SER A 74 -28.60 -15.94 -2.67
N SER A 75 -28.78 -16.76 -3.69
CA SER A 75 -30.10 -16.99 -4.28
C SER A 75 -30.20 -18.47 -4.62
N SER A 76 -30.23 -19.31 -3.58
CA SER A 76 -30.85 -20.62 -3.68
C SER A 76 -32.36 -20.43 -3.61
N HIS A 77 -33.06 -21.07 -4.55
CA HIS A 77 -34.37 -21.73 -4.38
C HIS A 77 -35.67 -20.98 -4.74
N ALA A 78 -36.49 -21.72 -5.50
CA ALA A 78 -37.95 -21.66 -5.73
C ALA A 78 -38.47 -20.48 -6.58
N VAL A 79 -39.19 -20.66 -7.70
CA VAL A 79 -40.05 -21.73 -8.24
C VAL A 79 -40.03 -21.70 -9.78
#